data_AF-A0A8T1VVN5-F1
#
_entry.id   AF-A0A8T1VVN5-F1
#
_cell.length_a   1.000
_cell.length_b   1.000
_cell.length_c   1.000
_cell.angle_alpha   90.00
_cell.angle_beta   90.00
_cell.angle_gamma   90.00
#
_symmetry.space_group_name_H-M   'P 1'
#
loop_
_entity.id
_entity.type
_entity.pdbx_description
1 polymer ?
#
loop_
_entity_poly.entity_id
_entity_poly.type
_entity_poly.pdbx_seq_one_letter_code
_entity_poly.pdbx_strand_id
1 'polypeptide(L)'
;MTTEESDNYKSLTEIASELVFSLLLKQKSLSEETKKRLELKTLEITDETVEMAIRGSLDLLRPVLLAAIIEVYRGIDSDMALAVARKAAEQIMAVVAKRGSETDPGLIEAFTNSEYLGTAADELADYLRRCWGAYTLDSCSYKAPYVTVVQSSGFGKSRLVFQLAQNTAAKDALNMRVLYTCVRLGMSRGFPKTTTELRIWLFDGGDEDEHAMAQHLVAIYDYAHTNWSRVGTDWLELFTSPEADTVVQKQLADTEARGNSVITSAWSPEKRPRREGKLVILVVDEASALFQIFRARGLNAFGLLRRALVIANDTIRTGGYNGGIFCDIGGYKPEGVGLDAPFRVRPLV
;
A
#
# COMPACT_ATOMS: atom_id res chain seq x y z
N MET A 1 -22.54 12.98 24.56
CA MET A 1 -21.94 11.89 25.35
C MET A 1 -23.02 10.84 25.60
N THR A 2 -23.05 9.82 24.75
CA THR A 2 -23.74 8.54 24.99
C THR A 2 -22.76 7.48 24.51
N THR A 3 -22.05 6.93 25.48
CA THR A 3 -21.20 5.74 25.39
C THR A 3 -22.10 4.52 25.32
N GLU A 4 -22.55 4.14 24.13
CA GLU A 4 -23.34 2.91 23.95
C GLU A 4 -23.33 2.52 22.47
N GLU A 5 -22.18 1.98 22.03
CA GLU A 5 -22.02 1.08 20.87
C GLU A 5 -20.53 0.68 20.82
N SER A 6 -20.02 0.10 21.92
CA SER A 6 -18.82 -0.73 21.80
C SER A 6 -19.31 -2.07 21.25
N ASP A 7 -19.32 -2.20 19.93
CA ASP A 7 -19.61 -3.45 19.25
C ASP A 7 -18.83 -4.59 19.89
N ASN A 8 -19.57 -5.60 20.33
CA ASN A 8 -19.09 -6.84 20.93
C ASN A 8 -18.42 -7.70 19.84
N TYR A 9 -17.26 -7.26 19.34
CA TYR A 9 -16.48 -8.01 18.36
C TYR A 9 -15.67 -9.09 19.06
N LYS A 10 -15.99 -10.35 18.77
CA LYS A 10 -15.16 -11.49 19.18
C LYS A 10 -13.71 -11.30 18.74
N SER A 11 -12.78 -11.59 19.65
CA SER A 11 -11.33 -11.57 19.42
C SER A 11 -10.93 -12.57 18.33
N LEU A 12 -9.76 -12.38 17.71
CA LEU A 12 -9.29 -13.32 16.68
C LEU A 12 -9.00 -14.70 17.27
N THR A 13 -8.53 -14.73 18.52
CA THR A 13 -8.30 -15.95 19.29
C THR A 13 -9.60 -16.69 19.59
N GLU A 14 -10.67 -15.98 19.96
CA GLU A 14 -12.00 -16.58 20.15
C GLU A 14 -12.53 -17.19 18.85
N ILE A 15 -12.44 -16.45 17.74
CA ILE A 15 -12.86 -16.94 16.42
C ILE A 15 -12.07 -18.18 16.03
N ALA A 16 -10.75 -18.16 16.22
CA ALA A 16 -9.91 -19.31 15.92
C ALA A 16 -10.30 -20.52 16.77
N SER A 17 -10.54 -20.33 18.06
CA SER A 17 -10.94 -21.38 19.00
C SER A 17 -12.29 -22.00 18.63
N GLU A 18 -13.29 -21.17 18.33
CA GLU A 18 -14.62 -21.62 17.90
C GLU A 18 -14.58 -22.35 16.55
N LEU A 19 -13.84 -21.81 15.58
CA LEU A 19 -13.72 -22.43 14.26
C LEU A 19 -13.03 -23.78 14.35
N VAL A 20 -11.90 -23.86 15.06
CA VAL A 20 -11.18 -25.12 15.30
C VAL A 20 -12.10 -26.14 15.96
N PHE A 21 -12.78 -25.78 17.05
CA PHE A 21 -13.69 -26.69 17.74
C PHE A 21 -14.81 -27.18 16.83
N SER A 22 -15.44 -26.27 16.08
CA SER A 22 -16.51 -26.65 15.14
C SER A 22 -16.02 -27.58 14.02
N LEU A 23 -14.78 -27.39 13.56
CA LEU A 23 -14.16 -28.20 12.51
C LEU A 23 -13.73 -29.57 13.03
N LEU A 24 -13.33 -29.67 14.30
CA LEU A 24 -13.06 -30.93 14.98
C LEU A 24 -14.32 -31.79 15.09
N LEU A 25 -15.44 -31.21 15.54
CA LEU A 25 -16.72 -31.92 15.64
C LEU A 25 -17.23 -32.45 14.28
N LYS A 26 -16.89 -31.75 13.19
CA LYS A 26 -17.26 -32.12 11.81
C LYS A 26 -16.38 -33.22 11.21
N GLN A 27 -15.31 -33.65 11.87
CA GLN A 27 -14.47 -34.74 11.35
C GLN A 27 -15.20 -36.08 11.42
N LYS A 28 -15.21 -36.79 10.29
CA LYS A 28 -15.86 -38.11 10.18
C LYS A 28 -15.09 -39.23 10.87
N SER A 29 -13.78 -39.05 11.04
CA SER A 29 -12.86 -40.02 11.65
C SER A 29 -12.90 -40.00 13.19
N LEU A 30 -13.52 -38.98 13.80
CA LEU A 30 -13.72 -38.91 15.24
C LEU A 30 -14.95 -39.75 15.64
N SER A 31 -14.79 -40.66 16.62
CA SER A 31 -15.92 -41.43 17.16
C SER A 31 -16.90 -40.52 17.90
N GLU A 32 -18.17 -40.91 17.94
CA GLU A 32 -19.21 -40.12 18.63
C GLU A 32 -18.97 -40.02 20.14
N GLU A 33 -18.29 -40.99 20.75
CA GLU A 33 -17.87 -40.94 22.15
C GLU A 33 -16.78 -39.90 22.39
N THR A 34 -15.81 -39.78 21.48
CA THR A 34 -14.77 -38.76 21.55
C THR A 34 -15.34 -37.37 21.26
N LYS A 35 -16.29 -37.23 20.32
CA LYS A 35 -16.98 -35.95 20.07
C LYS A 35 -17.76 -35.46 21.27
N LYS A 36 -18.44 -36.35 22.01
CA LYS A 36 -19.17 -36.00 23.25
C LYS A 36 -18.25 -35.56 24.39
N ARG A 37 -16.98 -35.97 24.36
CA ARG A 37 -15.95 -35.61 25.35
C ARG A 37 -15.14 -34.39 24.95
N LEU A 38 -15.24 -33.93 23.70
CA LEU A 38 -14.59 -32.71 23.24
C LEU A 38 -15.36 -31.50 23.78
N GLU A 39 -14.65 -30.62 24.47
CA GLU A 39 -15.17 -29.36 24.96
C GLU A 39 -14.49 -28.20 24.22
N LEU A 40 -15.21 -27.09 24.06
CA LEU A 40 -14.63 -25.88 23.48
C LEU A 40 -13.53 -25.38 24.42
N LYS A 41 -12.29 -25.36 23.91
CA LYS A 41 -11.14 -24.81 24.61
C LYS A 41 -10.60 -23.61 23.85
N THR A 42 -10.21 -22.59 24.62
CA THR A 42 -9.45 -21.45 24.10
C THR A 42 -8.07 -21.92 23.66
N LEU A 43 -7.68 -21.58 22.43
CA LEU A 43 -6.34 -21.85 21.93
C LEU A 43 -5.32 -20.98 22.66
N GLU A 44 -4.16 -21.55 23.00
CA GLU A 44 -3.04 -20.81 23.59
C GLU A 44 -2.28 -20.00 22.53
N ILE A 45 -3.00 -19.12 21.83
CA ILE A 45 -2.48 -18.19 20.84
C ILE A 45 -3.01 -16.79 21.16
N THR A 46 -2.20 -15.76 20.92
CA THR A 46 -2.62 -14.37 21.13
C THR A 46 -3.15 -13.77 19.85
N ASP A 47 -4.04 -12.78 19.95
CA ASP A 47 -4.55 -12.01 18.80
C ASP A 47 -3.39 -11.43 17.98
N GLU A 48 -2.36 -10.92 18.64
CA GLU A 48 -1.13 -10.40 18.01
C GLU A 48 -0.40 -11.46 17.17
N THR A 49 -0.32 -12.70 17.67
CA THR A 49 0.33 -13.82 16.96
C THR A 49 -0.50 -14.21 15.73
N VAL A 50 -1.83 -14.26 15.88
CA VAL A 50 -2.76 -14.55 14.77
C VAL A 50 -2.67 -13.45 13.72
N GLU A 51 -2.66 -12.18 14.12
CA GLU A 51 -2.49 -11.05 13.20
C GLU A 51 -1.15 -11.09 12.46
N MET A 52 -0.05 -11.34 13.17
CA MET A 52 1.28 -11.42 12.57
C MET A 52 1.35 -12.55 11.53
N ALA A 53 0.78 -13.71 11.85
CA ALA A 53 0.70 -14.84 10.94
C ALA A 53 -0.17 -14.52 9.72
N ILE A 54 -1.31 -13.85 9.91
CA ILE A 54 -2.17 -13.37 8.81
C ILE A 54 -1.41 -12.40 7.90
N ARG A 55 -0.61 -11.47 8.46
CA ARG A 55 0.18 -10.50 7.68
C ARG A 55 1.26 -11.15 6.83
N GLY A 56 1.85 -12.25 7.28
CA GLY A 56 2.94 -12.92 6.58
C GLY A 56 2.55 -14.04 5.62
N SER A 57 1.30 -14.56 5.68
CA SER A 57 0.59 -15.42 4.70
C SER A 57 -0.13 -16.60 5.38
N LEU A 58 -1.00 -17.27 4.59
CA LEU A 58 -1.70 -18.49 5.00
C LEU A 58 -0.73 -19.61 5.43
N ASP A 59 0.50 -19.60 4.91
CA ASP A 59 1.53 -20.58 5.22
C ASP A 59 2.18 -20.37 6.61
N LEU A 60 2.04 -19.20 7.21
CA LEU A 60 2.45 -18.95 8.60
C LEU A 60 1.32 -19.20 9.61
N LEU A 61 0.06 -18.99 9.23
CA LEU A 61 -1.07 -19.20 10.12
C LEU A 61 -1.34 -20.70 10.39
N ARG A 62 -1.15 -21.54 9.37
CA ARG A 62 -1.31 -23.00 9.47
C ARG A 62 -0.45 -23.65 10.56
N PRO A 63 0.89 -23.47 10.61
CA PRO A 63 1.72 -24.09 11.63
C PRO A 63 1.43 -23.57 13.04
N VAL A 64 1.06 -22.29 13.19
CA VAL A 64 0.66 -21.70 14.47
C VAL A 64 -0.60 -22.39 15.02
N LEU A 65 -1.64 -22.54 14.17
CA LEU A 65 -2.86 -23.22 14.57
C LEU A 65 -2.63 -24.71 14.84
N LEU A 66 -1.79 -25.38 14.05
CA LEU A 66 -1.45 -26.79 14.26
C LEU A 66 -0.84 -27.01 15.65
N ALA A 67 0.17 -26.22 16.01
CA ALA A 67 0.83 -26.32 17.31
C ALA A 67 -0.18 -26.09 18.46
N ALA A 68 -1.04 -25.08 18.33
CA ALA A 68 -2.06 -24.78 19.32
C ALA A 68 -3.10 -25.90 19.47
N ILE A 69 -3.53 -26.52 18.36
CA ILE A 69 -4.49 -27.64 18.39
C ILE A 69 -3.91 -28.84 19.11
N ILE A 70 -2.66 -29.22 18.81
CA ILE A 70 -1.99 -30.38 19.42
C ILE A 70 -1.84 -30.18 20.93
N GLU A 71 -1.47 -28.98 21.36
CA GLU A 71 -1.27 -28.68 22.78
C GLU A 71 -2.59 -28.71 23.57
N VAL A 72 -3.64 -28.09 23.02
CA VAL A 72 -4.92 -27.88 23.71
C VAL A 72 -5.82 -29.12 23.66
N TYR A 73 -5.81 -29.84 22.54
CA TYR A 73 -6.60 -31.04 22.31
C TYR A 73 -5.72 -32.29 22.28
N ARG A 74 -5.07 -32.56 23.41
CA ARG A 74 -4.24 -33.76 23.61
C ARG A 74 -5.01 -35.03 23.26
N GLY A 75 -4.44 -35.86 22.38
CA GLY A 75 -5.05 -37.12 21.91
C GLY A 75 -5.75 -37.02 20.55
N ILE A 76 -5.77 -35.85 19.92
CA ILE A 76 -6.12 -35.73 18.50
C ILE A 76 -4.94 -36.16 17.64
N ASP A 77 -5.23 -36.94 16.60
CA ASP A 77 -4.26 -37.40 15.63
C ASP A 77 -3.63 -36.22 14.85
N SER A 78 -2.33 -36.32 14.55
CA SER A 78 -1.57 -35.23 13.94
C SER A 78 -2.06 -34.89 12.53
N ASP A 79 -2.50 -35.87 11.73
CA ASP A 79 -3.01 -35.62 10.38
C ASP A 79 -4.37 -34.94 10.44
N MET A 80 -5.18 -35.29 11.44
CA MET A 80 -6.45 -34.63 11.72
C MET A 80 -6.25 -33.18 12.16
N ALA A 81 -5.32 -32.94 13.09
CA ALA A 81 -4.99 -31.59 13.54
C ALA A 81 -4.50 -30.72 12.37
N LEU A 82 -3.67 -31.26 11.47
CA LEU A 82 -3.20 -30.58 10.27
C LEU A 82 -4.36 -30.21 9.32
N ALA A 83 -5.27 -31.15 9.07
CA ALA A 83 -6.42 -30.91 8.19
C ALA A 83 -7.36 -29.83 8.76
N VAL A 84 -7.54 -29.81 10.09
CA VAL A 84 -8.36 -28.82 10.80
C VAL A 84 -7.65 -27.45 10.78
N ALA A 85 -6.36 -27.39 11.08
CA ALA A 85 -5.56 -26.17 11.03
C ALA A 85 -5.62 -25.52 9.64
N ARG A 86 -5.54 -26.32 8.56
CA ARG A 86 -5.63 -25.82 7.19
C ARG A 86 -6.97 -25.15 6.91
N LYS A 87 -8.08 -25.83 7.22
CA LYS A 87 -9.44 -25.29 7.00
C LYS A 87 -9.75 -24.12 7.92
N ALA A 88 -9.27 -24.14 9.16
CA ALA A 88 -9.42 -23.05 10.10
C ALA A 88 -8.67 -21.81 9.60
N ALA A 89 -7.42 -21.95 9.14
CA ALA A 89 -6.65 -20.85 8.56
C ALA A 89 -7.38 -20.21 7.36
N GLU A 90 -7.92 -21.00 6.44
CA GLU A 90 -8.69 -20.51 5.29
C GLU A 90 -9.95 -19.74 5.73
N GLN A 91 -10.70 -20.26 6.71
CA GLN A 91 -11.91 -19.61 7.22
C GLN A 91 -11.62 -18.35 8.04
N ILE A 92 -10.56 -18.36 8.86
CA ILE A 92 -10.10 -17.17 9.59
C ILE A 92 -9.71 -16.09 8.58
N MET A 93 -8.92 -16.42 7.56
CA MET A 93 -8.56 -15.48 6.50
C MET A 93 -9.79 -14.89 5.80
N ALA A 94 -10.80 -15.71 5.50
CA ALA A 94 -12.05 -15.23 4.92
C ALA A 94 -12.86 -14.32 5.85
N VAL A 95 -12.92 -14.64 7.15
CA VAL A 95 -13.57 -13.79 8.17
C VAL A 95 -12.83 -12.47 8.33
N VAL A 96 -11.50 -12.49 8.37
CA VAL A 96 -10.69 -11.27 8.45
C VAL A 96 -10.82 -10.47 7.15
N ALA A 97 -10.92 -11.12 5.99
CA ALA A 97 -11.11 -10.44 4.71
C ALA A 97 -12.44 -9.71 4.65
N LYS A 98 -13.52 -10.39 5.07
CA LYS A 98 -14.84 -9.77 5.22
C LYS A 98 -14.83 -8.63 6.25
N ARG A 99 -14.12 -8.81 7.37
CA ARG A 99 -13.94 -7.77 8.40
C ARG A 99 -13.06 -6.60 7.94
N GLY A 100 -12.21 -6.79 6.93
CA GLY A 100 -11.31 -5.78 6.36
C GLY A 100 -11.92 -5.04 5.16
N SER A 101 -12.88 -5.63 4.47
CA SER A 101 -13.58 -4.98 3.34
C SER A 101 -14.55 -3.88 3.80
N GLU A 102 -15.14 -4.01 5.00
CA GLU A 102 -16.04 -3.03 5.60
C GLU A 102 -15.24 -1.86 6.21
N THR A 103 -14.94 -0.85 5.39
CA THR A 103 -14.50 0.46 5.89
C THR A 103 -15.74 1.25 6.27
N ASP A 104 -15.72 1.87 7.44
CA ASP A 104 -16.81 2.69 7.96
C ASP A 104 -17.25 3.74 6.92
N PRO A 105 -18.49 3.65 6.40
CA PRO A 105 -19.02 4.62 5.45
C PRO A 105 -18.98 6.05 6.00
N GLY A 106 -19.17 6.23 7.30
CA GLY A 106 -19.11 7.55 7.95
C GLY A 106 -17.70 8.15 7.94
N LEU A 107 -16.66 7.31 8.00
CA LEU A 107 -15.28 7.74 7.86
C LEU A 107 -14.98 8.20 6.43
N ILE A 108 -15.43 7.44 5.42
CA ILE A 108 -15.27 7.83 4.01
C ILE A 108 -15.99 9.16 3.77
N GLU A 109 -17.25 9.27 4.20
CA GLU A 109 -18.04 10.50 4.05
C GLU A 109 -17.38 11.69 4.74
N ALA A 110 -16.89 11.53 5.97
CA ALA A 110 -16.16 12.58 6.68
C ALA A 110 -14.86 12.97 5.95
N PHE A 111 -14.18 12.03 5.27
CA PHE A 111 -12.94 12.31 4.55
C PHE A 111 -13.14 12.83 3.13
N THR A 112 -14.25 12.53 2.45
CA THR A 112 -14.49 12.96 1.06
C THR A 112 -15.40 14.17 0.98
N ASN A 113 -16.41 14.28 1.86
CA ASN A 113 -17.48 15.26 1.75
C ASN A 113 -17.34 16.42 2.75
N SER A 114 -16.48 16.31 3.77
CA SER A 114 -16.19 17.47 4.62
C SER A 114 -15.49 18.57 3.83
N GLU A 115 -15.80 19.82 4.14
CA GLU A 115 -15.03 20.94 3.61
C GLU A 115 -13.63 20.93 4.24
N TYR A 116 -12.61 20.98 3.39
CA TYR A 116 -11.23 21.12 3.87
C TYR A 116 -10.94 22.58 4.17
N LEU A 117 -10.71 22.89 5.45
CA LEU A 117 -10.39 24.23 5.92
C LEU A 117 -8.87 24.36 6.09
N GLY A 118 -8.18 24.93 5.11
CA GLY A 118 -6.75 25.24 5.21
C GLY A 118 -6.03 25.39 3.87
N THR A 119 -4.76 25.82 3.93
CA THR A 119 -3.87 26.02 2.78
C THR A 119 -2.77 24.97 2.68
N ALA A 120 -2.71 24.00 3.60
CA ALA A 120 -1.58 23.10 3.70
C ALA A 120 -1.39 22.21 2.45
N ALA A 121 -2.47 21.87 1.74
CA ALA A 121 -2.38 21.15 0.47
C ALA A 121 -1.72 21.99 -0.64
N ASP A 122 -2.02 23.29 -0.71
CA ASP A 122 -1.39 24.20 -1.65
C ASP A 122 0.08 24.44 -1.27
N GLU A 123 0.38 24.60 0.02
CA GLU A 123 1.76 24.70 0.53
C GLU A 123 2.58 23.44 0.24
N LEU A 124 1.98 22.26 0.37
CA LEU A 124 2.60 20.99 0.01
C LEU A 124 2.86 20.92 -1.50
N ALA A 125 1.90 21.34 -2.34
CA ALA A 125 2.09 21.39 -3.79
C ALA A 125 3.27 22.29 -4.17
N ASP A 126 3.35 23.50 -3.60
CA ASP A 126 4.44 24.45 -3.84
C ASP A 126 5.78 23.93 -3.32
N TYR A 127 5.77 23.23 -2.19
CA TYR A 127 6.96 22.56 -1.68
C TYR A 127 7.46 21.45 -2.60
N LEU A 128 6.57 20.58 -3.08
CA LEU A 128 6.89 19.50 -4.02
C LEU A 128 7.46 20.05 -5.34
N ARG A 129 6.87 21.13 -5.88
CA ARG A 129 7.41 21.81 -7.07
C ARG A 129 8.81 22.37 -6.84
N ARG A 130 9.04 23.02 -5.69
CA ARG A 130 10.38 23.53 -5.35
C ARG A 130 11.41 22.42 -5.25
N CYS A 131 11.05 21.29 -4.64
CA CYS A 131 11.93 20.12 -4.56
C CYS A 131 12.23 19.53 -5.94
N TRP A 132 11.21 19.38 -6.78
CA TRP A 132 11.39 18.95 -8.17
C TRP A 132 12.29 19.93 -8.96
N GLY A 133 12.06 21.23 -8.81
CA GLY A 133 12.90 22.26 -9.42
C GLY A 133 14.36 22.17 -8.96
N ALA A 134 14.60 21.98 -7.67
CA ALA A 134 15.94 21.82 -7.13
C ALA A 134 16.63 20.54 -7.65
N TYR A 135 15.90 19.42 -7.72
CA TYR A 135 16.40 18.17 -8.28
C TYR A 135 16.73 18.29 -9.77
N THR A 136 15.87 18.95 -10.56
CA THR A 136 16.09 19.10 -12.02
C THR A 136 17.23 20.06 -12.36
N LEU A 137 17.51 21.03 -11.49
CA LEU A 137 18.64 21.94 -11.65
C LEU A 137 19.99 21.27 -11.35
N ASP A 138 20.02 20.36 -10.38
CA ASP A 138 21.26 19.70 -9.96
C ASP A 138 21.01 18.26 -9.47
N SER A 139 20.66 17.37 -10.40
CA SER A 139 20.29 15.98 -10.05
C SER A 139 21.43 15.18 -9.44
N CYS A 140 22.69 15.54 -9.71
CA CYS A 140 23.87 14.85 -9.18
C CYS A 140 24.07 15.09 -7.68
N SER A 141 23.54 16.19 -7.14
CA SER A 141 23.61 16.52 -5.71
C SER A 141 22.55 15.82 -4.85
N TYR A 142 21.62 15.09 -5.46
CA TYR A 142 20.56 14.36 -4.74
C TYR A 142 20.65 12.86 -5.00
N LYS A 143 20.39 12.06 -3.97
CA LYS A 143 20.43 10.60 -4.10
C LYS A 143 19.26 10.02 -4.90
N ALA A 144 18.11 10.69 -4.86
CA ALA A 144 16.90 10.31 -5.60
C ALA A 144 15.84 11.44 -5.51
N PRO A 145 14.91 11.53 -6.47
CA PRO A 145 13.82 12.53 -6.47
C PRO A 145 12.66 12.12 -5.56
N TYR A 146 12.84 12.27 -4.24
CA TYR A 146 11.78 12.04 -3.26
C TYR A 146 11.86 12.99 -2.05
N VAL A 147 10.74 13.11 -1.34
CA VAL A 147 10.64 13.74 -0.01
C VAL A 147 10.00 12.80 0.99
N THR A 148 10.20 13.08 2.26
CA THR A 148 9.48 12.38 3.34
C THR A 148 8.59 13.36 4.08
N VAL A 149 7.31 13.02 4.18
CA VAL A 149 6.34 13.73 5.02
C VAL A 149 6.20 12.99 6.34
N VAL A 150 6.72 13.60 7.41
CA VAL A 150 6.68 13.05 8.76
C VAL A 150 5.63 13.80 9.57
N GLN A 151 4.65 13.07 10.07
CA GLN A 151 3.63 13.59 10.97
C GLN A 151 3.18 12.49 11.93
N SER A 152 2.82 12.87 13.15
CA SER A 152 2.25 11.97 14.15
C SER A 152 1.01 11.24 13.62
N SER A 153 0.77 10.03 14.14
CA SER A 153 -0.43 9.25 13.78
C SER A 153 -1.70 10.02 14.16
N GLY A 154 -2.72 10.00 13.29
CA GLY A 154 -4.00 10.68 13.51
C GLY A 154 -4.05 12.18 13.15
N PHE A 155 -2.94 12.80 12.72
CA PHE A 155 -2.90 14.24 12.43
C PHE A 155 -3.26 14.62 10.97
N GLY A 156 -3.90 13.71 10.22
CA GLY A 156 -4.51 14.06 8.93
C GLY A 156 -3.62 14.00 7.68
N LYS A 157 -2.47 13.29 7.71
CA LYS A 157 -1.62 13.07 6.51
C LYS A 157 -2.41 12.64 5.28
N SER A 158 -3.23 11.62 5.45
CA SER A 158 -4.00 11.05 4.34
C SER A 158 -5.08 12.02 3.82
N ARG A 159 -5.63 12.87 4.69
CA ARG A 159 -6.54 13.96 4.29
C ARG A 159 -5.80 15.04 3.50
N LEU A 160 -4.60 15.42 3.94
CA LEU A 160 -3.73 16.37 3.24
C LEU A 160 -3.38 15.88 1.83
N VAL A 161 -2.97 14.62 1.71
CA VAL A 161 -2.65 13.98 0.43
C VAL A 161 -3.89 13.88 -0.47
N PHE A 162 -5.04 13.48 0.09
CA PHE A 162 -6.30 13.44 -0.66
C PHE A 162 -6.69 14.83 -1.18
N GLN A 163 -6.54 15.88 -0.35
CA GLN A 163 -6.80 17.25 -0.77
C GLN A 163 -5.83 17.71 -1.86
N LEU A 164 -4.54 17.33 -1.78
CA LEU A 164 -3.58 17.59 -2.85
C LEU A 164 -4.01 16.90 -4.16
N ALA A 165 -4.45 15.64 -4.10
CA ALA A 165 -4.96 14.92 -5.25
C ALA A 165 -6.20 15.61 -5.86
N GLN A 166 -7.14 16.07 -5.03
CA GLN A 166 -8.32 16.82 -5.49
C GLN A 166 -7.93 18.16 -6.15
N ASN A 167 -7.05 18.93 -5.50
CA ASN A 167 -6.59 20.22 -6.03
C ASN A 167 -5.88 20.04 -7.38
N THR A 168 -5.05 19.01 -7.50
CA THR A 168 -4.31 18.73 -8.75
C THR A 168 -5.21 18.20 -9.85
N ALA A 169 -6.22 17.38 -9.54
CA ALA A 169 -7.22 16.95 -10.50
C ALA A 169 -8.09 18.10 -11.03
N ALA A 170 -8.47 19.05 -10.17
CA ALA A 170 -9.32 20.18 -10.53
C ALA A 170 -8.57 21.33 -11.24
N LYS A 171 -7.27 21.51 -10.96
CA LYS A 171 -6.48 22.65 -11.44
C LYS A 171 -5.38 22.18 -12.41
N ASP A 172 -5.67 22.18 -13.70
CA ASP A 172 -4.68 21.85 -14.75
C ASP A 172 -3.45 22.76 -14.73
N ALA A 173 -3.60 24.01 -14.31
CA ALA A 173 -2.51 24.99 -14.18
C ALA A 173 -1.38 24.53 -13.23
N LEU A 174 -1.65 23.56 -12.35
CA LEU A 174 -0.66 23.05 -11.42
C LEU A 174 0.39 22.16 -12.09
N ASN A 175 0.16 21.69 -13.33
CA ASN A 175 1.01 20.74 -14.06
C ASN A 175 1.45 19.55 -13.21
N MET A 176 0.60 19.13 -12.27
CA MET A 176 0.86 18.07 -11.30
C MET A 176 -0.31 17.09 -11.27
N ARG A 177 -0.03 15.80 -11.04
CA ARG A 177 -1.02 14.74 -10.76
C ARG A 177 -0.50 13.83 -9.66
N VAL A 178 -1.40 13.36 -8.79
CA VAL A 178 -1.06 12.49 -7.66
C VAL A 178 -1.51 11.06 -7.97
N LEU A 179 -0.58 10.11 -7.96
CA LEU A 179 -0.87 8.69 -7.89
C LEU A 179 -0.66 8.24 -6.44
N TYR A 180 -1.73 7.76 -5.80
CA TYR A 180 -1.68 7.26 -4.44
C TYR A 180 -1.48 5.76 -4.40
N THR A 181 -0.57 5.29 -3.54
CA THR A 181 -0.43 3.88 -3.19
C THR A 181 -0.23 3.72 -1.69
N CYS A 182 -0.97 2.79 -1.10
CA CYS A 182 -0.83 2.39 0.30
C CYS A 182 -0.13 1.03 0.35
N VAL A 183 1.11 1.02 0.85
CA VAL A 183 1.97 -0.18 0.83
C VAL A 183 1.86 -1.03 2.09
N ARG A 184 0.90 -0.73 2.96
CA ARG A 184 0.64 -1.47 4.21
C ARG A 184 0.54 -2.98 3.93
N LEU A 185 1.22 -3.78 4.74
CA LEU A 185 1.14 -5.24 4.72
C LEU A 185 0.00 -5.70 5.64
N GLY A 186 -0.96 -6.45 5.08
CA GLY A 186 -2.15 -6.93 5.79
C GLY A 186 -3.43 -6.16 5.47
N MET A 187 -4.54 -6.59 6.07
CA MET A 187 -5.86 -6.02 5.82
C MET A 187 -6.16 -4.89 6.81
N SER A 188 -6.73 -3.80 6.31
CA SER A 188 -6.93 -2.57 7.07
C SER A 188 -8.35 -2.01 6.88
N ARG A 189 -8.94 -1.57 7.99
CA ARG A 189 -10.23 -0.86 8.06
C ARG A 189 -10.12 0.67 7.86
N GLY A 190 -8.90 1.22 7.74
CA GLY A 190 -8.65 2.66 7.71
C GLY A 190 -8.82 3.29 6.32
N PHE A 191 -9.09 4.60 6.31
CA PHE A 191 -8.92 5.45 5.13
C PHE A 191 -7.48 5.98 5.09
N PRO A 192 -6.85 6.05 3.90
CA PRO A 192 -7.38 5.63 2.60
C PRO A 192 -7.28 4.11 2.43
N LYS A 193 -8.04 3.59 1.46
CA LYS A 193 -8.03 2.15 1.14
C LYS A 193 -6.63 1.66 0.78
N THR A 194 -6.36 0.40 1.08
CA THR A 194 -5.13 -0.29 0.67
C THR A 194 -5.15 -0.54 -0.83
N THR A 195 -4.04 -0.26 -1.51
CA THR A 195 -3.88 -0.50 -2.95
C THR A 195 -3.05 -1.78 -3.14
N THR A 196 -3.69 -2.93 -2.98
CA THR A 196 -3.02 -4.24 -2.98
C THR A 196 -2.44 -4.57 -4.35
N GLU A 197 -3.19 -4.37 -5.43
CA GLU A 197 -2.76 -4.72 -6.77
C GLU A 197 -1.63 -3.79 -7.23
N LEU A 198 -1.76 -2.47 -7.01
CA LEU A 198 -0.67 -1.54 -7.29
C LEU A 198 0.57 -1.80 -6.44
N ARG A 199 0.39 -2.14 -5.15
CA ARG A 199 1.53 -2.50 -4.29
C ARG A 199 2.23 -3.74 -4.85
N ILE A 200 1.47 -4.76 -5.21
CA ILE A 200 2.05 -6.00 -5.72
C ILE A 200 2.81 -5.72 -7.02
N TRP A 201 2.18 -5.07 -7.97
CA TRP A 201 2.80 -4.76 -9.26
C TRP A 201 4.04 -3.88 -9.13
N LEU A 202 4.01 -2.84 -8.28
CA LEU A 202 5.12 -1.88 -8.16
C LEU A 202 6.23 -2.35 -7.20
N PHE A 203 5.90 -3.12 -6.17
CA PHE A 203 6.82 -3.44 -5.07
C PHE A 203 6.96 -4.92 -4.71
N ASP A 204 5.99 -5.80 -5.03
CA ASP A 204 6.03 -7.25 -4.68
C ASP A 204 6.20 -8.20 -5.89
N GLY A 205 6.14 -7.73 -7.14
CA GLY A 205 6.36 -8.53 -8.34
C GLY A 205 7.75 -9.16 -8.39
N GLY A 206 7.84 -10.50 -8.42
CA GLY A 206 9.02 -11.32 -8.79
C GLY A 206 10.44 -10.96 -8.28
N ASP A 207 11.46 -11.54 -8.92
CA ASP A 207 12.88 -11.19 -8.76
C ASP A 207 13.21 -9.86 -9.48
N GLU A 208 12.37 -8.84 -9.30
CA GLU A 208 12.50 -7.54 -9.97
C GLU A 208 13.66 -6.73 -9.37
N ASP A 209 14.56 -6.27 -10.25
CA ASP A 209 15.67 -5.37 -9.92
C ASP A 209 15.27 -3.90 -10.11
N GLU A 210 16.20 -2.97 -9.88
CA GLU A 210 15.93 -1.54 -10.02
C GLU A 210 15.51 -1.11 -11.44
N HIS A 211 15.82 -1.87 -12.49
CA HIS A 211 15.45 -1.54 -13.87
C HIS A 211 14.00 -1.94 -14.16
N ALA A 212 13.56 -3.10 -13.67
CA ALA A 212 12.16 -3.50 -13.76
C ALA A 212 11.25 -2.48 -13.06
N MET A 213 11.59 -2.08 -11.82
CA MET A 213 10.84 -1.04 -11.12
C MET A 213 10.90 0.32 -11.84
N ALA A 214 12.01 0.65 -12.50
CA ALA A 214 12.09 1.86 -13.31
C ALA A 214 11.13 1.83 -14.51
N GLN A 215 10.93 0.67 -15.14
CA GLN A 215 9.96 0.51 -16.23
C GLN A 215 8.53 0.76 -15.74
N HIS A 216 8.16 0.24 -14.56
CA HIS A 216 6.87 0.55 -13.91
C HIS A 216 6.68 2.06 -13.71
N LEU A 217 7.70 2.75 -13.21
CA LEU A 217 7.67 4.20 -12.99
C LEU A 217 7.57 5.01 -14.29
N VAL A 218 8.23 4.56 -15.37
CA VAL A 218 8.08 5.15 -16.70
C VAL A 218 6.66 4.94 -17.24
N ALA A 219 6.11 3.74 -17.10
CA ALA A 219 4.74 3.43 -17.53
C ALA A 219 3.70 4.28 -16.79
N ILE A 220 3.87 4.51 -15.48
CA ILE A 220 3.07 5.47 -14.70
C ILE A 220 3.10 6.86 -15.35
N TYR A 221 4.29 7.36 -15.66
CA TYR A 221 4.45 8.68 -16.24
C TYR A 221 3.83 8.77 -17.65
N ASP A 222 4.08 7.80 -18.52
CA ASP A 222 3.57 7.79 -19.89
C ASP A 222 2.04 7.68 -19.92
N TYR A 223 1.47 6.85 -19.04
CA TYR A 223 0.01 6.75 -18.88
C TYR A 223 -0.57 8.10 -18.48
N ALA A 224 -0.02 8.73 -17.44
CA ALA A 224 -0.48 10.05 -16.99
C ALA A 224 -0.30 11.11 -18.08
N HIS A 225 0.82 11.09 -18.79
CA HIS A 225 1.13 12.05 -19.84
C HIS A 225 0.07 12.01 -20.96
N THR A 226 -0.27 10.80 -21.39
CA THR A 226 -1.26 10.53 -22.44
C THR A 226 -2.69 10.84 -21.99
N ASN A 227 -2.99 10.63 -20.72
CA ASN A 227 -4.34 10.72 -20.15
C ASN A 227 -4.53 11.94 -19.22
N TRP A 228 -3.70 12.97 -19.37
CA TRP A 228 -3.53 14.04 -18.36
C TRP A 228 -4.81 14.73 -17.89
N SER A 229 -5.75 14.97 -18.81
CA SER A 229 -7.02 15.65 -18.51
C SER A 229 -7.97 14.83 -17.64
N ARG A 230 -7.87 13.50 -17.65
CA ARG A 230 -8.76 12.59 -16.88
C ARG A 230 -8.07 11.87 -15.73
N VAL A 231 -6.76 11.63 -15.85
CA VAL A 231 -6.01 10.75 -14.94
C VAL A 231 -6.08 11.21 -13.47
N GLY A 232 -6.23 12.51 -13.21
CA GLY A 232 -6.40 13.01 -11.85
C GLY A 232 -7.71 12.55 -11.22
N THR A 233 -8.80 12.54 -11.97
CA THR A 233 -10.10 12.03 -11.52
C THR A 233 -10.07 10.51 -11.37
N ASP A 234 -9.49 9.81 -12.35
CA ASP A 234 -9.40 8.35 -12.33
C ASP A 234 -8.59 7.86 -11.11
N TRP A 235 -7.47 8.52 -10.79
CA TRP A 235 -6.62 8.16 -9.65
C TRP A 235 -7.15 8.61 -8.29
N LEU A 236 -8.09 9.56 -8.24
CA LEU A 236 -8.76 9.92 -6.98
C LEU A 236 -9.57 8.76 -6.41
N GLU A 237 -10.09 7.87 -7.27
CA GLU A 237 -10.85 6.70 -6.83
C GLU A 237 -10.02 5.70 -6.03
N LEU A 238 -8.68 5.72 -6.18
CA LEU A 238 -7.75 4.86 -5.41
C LEU A 238 -7.83 5.07 -3.90
N PHE A 239 -8.30 6.23 -3.45
CA PHE A 239 -8.45 6.50 -2.02
C PHE A 239 -9.66 5.76 -1.40
N THR A 240 -10.64 5.41 -2.22
CA THR A 240 -11.98 4.98 -1.77
C THR A 240 -12.44 3.63 -2.33
N SER A 241 -12.01 3.23 -3.53
CA SER A 241 -12.50 2.03 -4.22
C SER A 241 -11.37 1.00 -4.42
N PRO A 242 -11.54 -0.23 -3.91
CA PRO A 242 -10.66 -1.36 -4.25
C PRO A 242 -10.72 -1.73 -5.74
N GLU A 243 -11.86 -1.52 -6.41
CA GLU A 243 -12.00 -1.79 -7.84
C GLU A 243 -11.11 -0.88 -8.68
N ALA A 244 -10.96 0.38 -8.25
CA ALA A 244 -10.05 1.33 -8.89
C ALA A 244 -8.59 0.87 -8.84
N ASP A 245 -8.15 0.22 -7.76
CA ASP A 245 -6.80 -0.35 -7.64
C ASP A 245 -6.52 -1.36 -8.75
N THR A 246 -7.42 -2.33 -8.96
CA THR A 246 -7.31 -3.33 -10.03
C THR A 246 -7.34 -2.67 -11.42
N VAL A 247 -8.23 -1.70 -11.64
CA VAL A 247 -8.38 -1.03 -12.93
C VAL A 247 -7.14 -0.22 -13.27
N VAL A 248 -6.65 0.59 -12.33
CA VAL A 248 -5.46 1.43 -12.53
C VAL A 248 -4.23 0.55 -12.70
N GLN A 249 -4.03 -0.47 -11.86
CA GLN A 249 -2.91 -1.41 -12.02
C GLN A 249 -2.88 -2.00 -13.44
N LYS A 250 -4.01 -2.49 -13.93
CA LYS A 250 -4.10 -3.07 -15.27
C LYS A 250 -3.79 -2.06 -16.36
N GLN A 251 -4.31 -0.83 -16.26
CA GLN A 251 -4.03 0.24 -17.22
C GLN A 251 -2.54 0.57 -17.30
N LEU A 252 -1.86 0.56 -16.16
CA LEU A 252 -0.42 0.83 -16.06
C LEU A 252 0.40 -0.33 -16.64
N ALA A 253 0.08 -1.57 -16.27
CA ALA A 253 0.72 -2.76 -16.83
C ALA A 253 0.52 -2.88 -18.36
N ASP A 254 -0.68 -2.59 -18.87
CA ASP A 254 -0.95 -2.54 -20.31
C ASP A 254 -0.15 -1.42 -21.01
N THR A 255 0.15 -0.34 -20.30
CA THR A 255 0.98 0.77 -20.82
C THR A 255 2.45 0.36 -20.87
N GLU A 256 2.96 -0.27 -19.82
CA GLU A 256 4.30 -0.84 -19.77
C GLU A 256 4.54 -1.85 -20.90
N ALA A 257 3.61 -2.79 -21.08
CA ALA A 257 3.67 -3.80 -22.14
C ALA A 257 3.68 -3.18 -23.55
N ARG A 258 2.99 -2.05 -23.76
CA ARG A 258 3.02 -1.29 -25.02
C ARG A 258 4.29 -0.47 -25.19
N GLY A 259 4.82 0.11 -24.11
CA GLY A 259 6.05 0.92 -24.11
C GLY A 259 7.29 0.14 -24.54
N ASN A 260 7.35 -1.15 -24.18
CA ASN A 260 8.40 -2.08 -24.63
C ASN A 260 8.45 -2.29 -26.16
N SER A 261 7.45 -1.80 -26.91
CA SER A 261 7.42 -1.85 -28.38
C SER A 261 7.92 -0.57 -29.08
N VAL A 262 8.11 0.56 -28.38
CA VAL A 262 8.27 1.89 -29.02
C VAL A 262 9.67 2.49 -28.87
N ILE A 263 10.55 1.92 -28.04
CA ILE A 263 11.91 2.46 -27.79
C ILE A 263 12.81 2.46 -29.06
N THR A 264 12.41 1.81 -30.15
CA THR A 264 13.18 1.78 -31.42
C THR A 264 12.78 2.80 -32.50
N SER A 265 11.79 3.69 -32.32
CA SER A 265 11.50 4.65 -33.40
C SER A 265 11.01 6.02 -32.94
N ALA A 266 11.80 7.03 -33.33
CA ALA A 266 11.48 8.45 -33.50
C ALA A 266 12.12 9.41 -32.49
N TRP A 267 13.47 9.48 -32.50
CA TRP A 267 14.17 10.68 -32.07
C TRP A 267 14.10 11.72 -33.20
N SER A 268 13.44 12.85 -32.97
CA SER A 268 13.53 14.04 -33.83
C SER A 268 13.85 15.26 -32.95
N PRO A 269 15.00 15.92 -33.15
CA PRO A 269 15.47 16.99 -32.29
C PRO A 269 14.85 18.32 -32.73
N GLU A 270 13.55 18.49 -32.55
CA GLU A 270 12.96 19.82 -32.59
C GLU A 270 12.85 20.36 -31.17
N LYS A 271 13.61 21.44 -30.92
CA LYS A 271 13.54 22.27 -29.72
C LYS A 271 12.12 22.82 -29.56
N ARG A 272 11.23 22.05 -28.96
CA ARG A 272 9.92 22.53 -28.56
C ARG A 272 10.11 23.57 -27.44
N PRO A 273 9.38 24.69 -27.46
CA PRO A 273 9.46 25.70 -26.41
C PRO A 273 9.20 25.06 -25.05
N ARG A 274 9.93 25.53 -24.02
CA ARG A 274 9.85 25.08 -22.62
C ARG A 274 8.42 25.22 -22.09
N ARG A 275 7.56 24.24 -22.38
CA ARG A 275 6.34 24.00 -21.60
C ARG A 275 6.79 23.51 -20.23
N GLU A 276 6.19 24.05 -19.17
CA GLU A 276 6.32 23.51 -17.82
C GLU A 276 6.04 22.00 -17.87
N GLY A 277 6.99 21.22 -17.36
CA GLY A 277 6.89 19.77 -17.40
C GLY A 277 5.74 19.26 -16.54
N LYS A 278 5.01 18.26 -17.05
CA LYS A 278 4.03 17.52 -16.26
C LYS A 278 4.74 16.74 -15.15
N LEU A 279 4.30 16.89 -13.91
CA LEU A 279 4.88 16.25 -12.75
C LEU A 279 3.90 15.21 -12.18
N VAL A 280 4.33 13.96 -12.09
CA VAL A 280 3.58 12.92 -11.37
C VAL A 280 4.15 12.78 -9.96
N ILE A 281 3.31 12.92 -8.95
CA ILE A 281 3.67 12.67 -7.56
C ILE A 281 3.21 11.26 -7.19
N LEU A 282 4.16 10.35 -7.00
CA LEU A 282 3.90 9.02 -6.44
C LEU A 282 3.88 9.13 -4.93
N VAL A 283 2.69 9.09 -4.33
CA VAL A 283 2.54 9.09 -2.87
C VAL A 283 2.52 7.66 -2.37
N VAL A 284 3.53 7.32 -1.57
CA VAL A 284 3.67 6.02 -0.91
C VAL A 284 3.32 6.19 0.56
N ASP A 285 2.07 5.87 0.93
CA ASP A 285 1.62 5.89 2.32
C ASP A 285 1.97 4.57 3.03
N GLU A 286 2.18 4.64 4.35
CA GLU A 286 2.64 3.52 5.18
C GLU A 286 3.97 2.91 4.72
N ALA A 287 4.88 3.75 4.23
CA ALA A 287 6.13 3.35 3.59
C ALA A 287 7.09 2.54 4.48
N SER A 288 6.86 2.47 5.80
CA SER A 288 7.57 1.55 6.69
C SER A 288 7.48 0.09 6.23
N ALA A 289 6.41 -0.28 5.51
CA ALA A 289 6.25 -1.61 4.94
C ALA A 289 7.31 -1.93 3.86
N LEU A 290 7.82 -0.93 3.12
CA LEU A 290 8.85 -1.14 2.09
C LEU A 290 10.17 -1.68 2.67
N PHE A 291 10.42 -1.50 3.96
CA PHE A 291 11.61 -2.04 4.65
C PHE A 291 11.48 -3.51 5.00
N GLN A 292 10.25 -4.04 4.99
CA GLN A 292 9.95 -5.45 5.29
C GLN A 292 9.91 -6.30 4.01
N ILE A 293 9.79 -5.65 2.84
CA ILE A 293 9.83 -6.29 1.53
C ILE A 293 11.29 -6.39 1.09
N PHE A 294 11.91 -7.56 1.30
CA PHE A 294 13.27 -7.86 0.85
C PHE A 294 13.27 -8.61 -0.47
N ARG A 295 14.17 -8.22 -1.37
CA ARG A 295 14.37 -8.87 -2.67
C ARG A 295 15.65 -9.69 -2.72
N ALA A 296 15.76 -10.54 -3.73
CA ALA A 296 17.00 -11.23 -4.06
C ALA A 296 18.15 -10.20 -4.11
N ARG A 297 19.28 -10.49 -3.45
CA ARG A 297 20.42 -9.57 -3.18
C ARG A 297 20.35 -8.74 -1.89
N GLY A 298 19.34 -8.91 -1.04
CA GLY A 298 19.32 -8.32 0.31
C GLY A 298 19.02 -6.81 0.37
N LEU A 299 18.59 -6.22 -0.75
CA LEU A 299 18.05 -4.86 -0.78
C LEU A 299 16.55 -4.88 -0.47
N ASN A 300 16.10 -3.91 0.32
CA ASN A 300 14.67 -3.68 0.54
C ASN A 300 14.04 -2.87 -0.60
N ALA A 301 12.72 -2.96 -0.74
CA ALA A 301 11.97 -2.29 -1.80
C ALA A 301 12.17 -0.76 -1.81
N PHE A 302 12.39 -0.13 -0.64
CA PHE A 302 12.69 1.30 -0.57
C PHE A 302 14.04 1.65 -1.23
N GLY A 303 15.08 0.83 -0.98
CA GLY A 303 16.39 0.99 -1.61
C GLY A 303 16.32 0.84 -3.13
N LEU A 304 15.48 -0.07 -3.63
CA LEU A 304 15.22 -0.25 -5.06
C LEU A 304 14.47 0.96 -5.63
N LEU A 305 13.41 1.43 -4.96
CA LEU A 305 12.62 2.59 -5.39
C LEU A 305 13.50 3.83 -5.60
N ARG A 306 14.44 4.09 -4.71
CA ARG A 306 15.36 5.23 -4.85
C ARG A 306 16.21 5.15 -6.12
N ARG A 307 16.74 3.97 -6.43
CA ARG A 307 17.55 3.75 -7.65
C ARG A 307 16.68 3.82 -8.90
N ALA A 308 15.52 3.16 -8.85
CA ALA A 308 14.55 3.13 -9.94
C ALA A 308 14.03 4.53 -10.30
N LEU A 309 13.78 5.40 -9.30
CA LEU A 309 13.38 6.79 -9.51
C LEU A 309 14.40 7.60 -10.30
N VAL A 310 15.70 7.39 -10.08
CA VAL A 310 16.77 8.05 -10.85
C VAL A 310 16.74 7.57 -12.30
N ILE A 311 16.75 6.24 -12.50
CA ILE A 311 16.74 5.60 -13.82
C ILE A 311 15.50 6.01 -14.64
N ALA A 312 14.32 6.00 -14.01
CA ALA A 312 13.06 6.37 -14.65
C ALA A 312 13.07 7.83 -15.10
N ASN A 313 13.52 8.76 -14.25
CA ASN A 313 13.57 10.17 -14.61
C ASN A 313 14.64 10.50 -15.66
N ASP A 314 15.76 9.78 -15.68
CA ASP A 314 16.72 9.87 -16.78
C ASP A 314 16.09 9.38 -18.09
N THR A 315 15.38 8.27 -18.06
CA THR A 315 14.65 7.73 -19.23
C THR A 315 13.62 8.72 -19.75
N ILE A 316 12.76 9.27 -18.89
CA ILE A 316 11.73 10.27 -19.23
C ILE A 316 12.39 11.51 -19.88
N ARG A 317 13.51 11.99 -19.34
CA ARG A 317 14.24 13.14 -19.88
C ARG A 317 14.85 12.84 -21.25
N THR A 318 15.45 11.67 -21.43
CA THR A 318 15.98 11.24 -22.74
C THR A 318 14.89 11.09 -23.79
N GLY A 319 13.67 10.76 -23.39
CA GLY A 319 12.46 10.75 -24.23
C GLY A 319 11.97 12.15 -24.63
N GLY A 320 12.63 13.23 -24.21
CA GLY A 320 12.31 14.60 -24.60
C GLY A 320 11.23 15.28 -23.74
N TYR A 321 10.87 14.68 -22.60
CA TYR A 321 9.93 15.29 -21.66
C TYR A 321 10.65 16.22 -20.67
N ASN A 322 10.03 17.37 -20.38
CA ASN A 322 10.50 18.32 -19.35
C ASN A 322 9.93 18.02 -17.95
N GLY A 323 9.11 16.97 -17.85
CA GLY A 323 8.44 16.51 -16.64
C GLY A 323 9.15 15.34 -15.98
N GLY A 324 8.48 14.70 -15.04
CA GLY A 324 9.01 13.49 -14.40
C GLY A 324 8.11 12.94 -13.31
N ILE A 325 8.65 11.97 -12.59
CA ILE A 325 8.01 11.32 -11.45
C ILE A 325 8.80 11.65 -10.17
N PHE A 326 8.10 12.11 -9.14
CA PHE A 326 8.67 12.48 -7.85
C PHE A 326 7.92 11.76 -6.74
N CYS A 327 8.63 11.24 -5.75
CA CYS A 327 8.00 10.44 -4.70
C CYS A 327 7.78 11.23 -3.41
N ASP A 328 6.58 11.10 -2.83
CA ASP A 328 6.28 11.52 -1.47
C ASP A 328 6.10 10.29 -0.58
N ILE A 329 6.89 10.20 0.48
CA ILE A 329 6.95 9.04 1.36
C ILE A 329 6.31 9.38 2.70
N GLY A 330 5.16 8.79 2.95
CA GLY A 330 4.39 8.91 4.19
C GLY A 330 4.78 7.86 5.24
N GLY A 331 4.87 8.28 6.50
CA GLY A 331 5.02 7.36 7.64
C GLY A 331 6.44 6.84 7.89
N TYR A 332 7.43 7.28 7.12
CA TYR A 332 8.84 6.96 7.36
C TYR A 332 9.45 7.87 8.44
N LYS A 333 10.08 7.29 9.46
CA LYS A 333 10.91 8.00 10.45
C LYS A 333 12.38 7.71 10.14
N PRO A 334 13.16 8.67 9.64
CA PRO A 334 14.61 8.49 9.50
C PRO A 334 15.24 8.28 10.88
N GLU A 335 16.22 7.39 10.99
CA GLU A 335 17.00 7.21 12.22
C GLU A 335 17.62 8.56 12.65
N GLY A 336 17.47 8.91 13.93
CA GLY A 336 18.08 10.12 14.53
C GLY A 336 17.20 11.39 14.60
N VAL A 337 15.90 11.33 14.29
CA VAL A 337 15.03 12.52 14.32
C VAL A 337 14.07 12.51 15.54
N GLY A 338 14.27 13.44 16.47
CA GLY A 338 13.36 13.76 17.58
C GLY A 338 12.11 14.53 17.12
N LEU A 339 10.96 14.21 17.70
CA LEU A 339 9.64 14.78 17.40
C LEU A 339 9.34 15.98 18.33
N ASP A 340 9.86 17.16 18.00
CA ASP A 340 9.54 18.39 18.75
C ASP A 340 8.74 19.42 17.93
N ALA A 341 8.15 19.06 16.79
CA ALA A 341 7.28 19.96 16.03
C ALA A 341 6.21 19.23 15.17
N PRO A 342 5.01 19.82 14.98
CA PRO A 342 3.86 19.17 14.35
C PRO A 342 3.94 18.98 12.82
N PHE A 343 4.90 19.60 12.13
CA PHE A 343 5.07 19.46 10.68
C PHE A 343 6.54 19.68 10.28
N ARG A 344 7.18 18.67 9.69
CA ARG A 344 8.49 18.80 9.03
C ARG A 344 8.50 17.98 7.75
N VAL A 345 8.66 18.67 6.62
CA VAL A 345 9.09 18.05 5.36
C VAL A 345 10.58 18.33 5.22
N ARG A 346 11.38 17.29 4.99
CA ARG A 346 12.84 17.43 4.82
C ARG A 346 13.28 16.76 3.52
N PRO A 347 14.01 17.45 2.64
CA PRO A 347 14.79 16.79 1.61
C PRO A 347 15.94 16.06 2.31
N LEU A 348 16.14 14.77 2.00
CA LEU A 348 17.37 14.08 2.35
C LEU A 348 18.42 14.47 1.30
N VAL A 349 19.24 15.46 1.64
CA VAL A 349 20.47 15.81 0.91
C VAL A 349 21.44 14.62 0.99
#